data_AF-A0A937MBY6-F1
#
_entry.id   AF-A0A937MBY6-F1
#
_cell.length_a   1.000
_cell.length_b   1.000
_cell.length_c   1.000
_cell.angle_alpha   90.00
_cell.angle_beta   90.00
_cell.angle_gamma   90.00
#
_symmetry.space_group_name_H-M   'P 1'
#
loop_
_entity.id
_entity.type
_entity.pdbx_description
1 polymer ?
#
loop_
_entity_poly.entity_id
_entity_poly.type
_entity_poly.pdbx_seq_one_letter_code
_entity_poly.pdbx_strand_id
1 'polypeptide(L)'
;MTNTGKLLIGGLAMALLAGCGGQQLGNALDVDPKGSTFQGHLYAEYLELSQSEYDEHDWADSDAFALRAIAAGTGGPRSLEKIANRDLPEDKVYALSEARKRLVRVFGKGAAEKYPQEAAHAQAMYECWMQEQEENFQPPDIERCRAALWADLRKLEAALAPKMVAAPAPKPAPAPAPMPAPTIPSSFIVFFDFDKAALSQMAKQVIGDALLTVRQSKAKSVVITGHADKAGASKYNMELSNERVAAVVAAFKEGGLGSGVKVVSAGYGEESPRIATADGQRSAANRRVNIDLNQY
;
A
#
# COMPACT_ATOMS: atom_id res chain seq x y z
N MET A 1 -56.52 -4.74 63.71
CA MET A 1 -55.41 -5.71 63.70
C MET A 1 -54.64 -5.51 62.41
N THR A 2 -53.39 -5.09 62.58
CA THR A 2 -52.37 -4.82 61.58
C THR A 2 -52.12 -6.03 60.69
N ASN A 3 -52.01 -5.82 59.37
CA ASN A 3 -51.09 -6.65 58.60
C ASN A 3 -50.35 -5.81 57.56
N THR A 4 -49.05 -6.06 57.55
CA THR A 4 -47.96 -5.22 57.04
C THR A 4 -47.18 -6.06 56.05
N GLY A 5 -46.76 -5.46 54.94
CA GLY A 5 -45.65 -5.97 54.12
C GLY A 5 -46.10 -6.67 52.83
N LYS A 6 -45.40 -6.55 51.71
CA LYS A 6 -44.09 -5.94 51.41
C LYS A 6 -44.14 -5.46 49.95
N LEU A 7 -43.76 -4.21 49.70
CA LEU A 7 -43.44 -3.73 48.35
C LEU A 7 -42.07 -4.33 47.98
N LEU A 8 -42.05 -5.25 47.02
CA LEU A 8 -40.82 -5.70 46.37
C LEU A 8 -40.52 -4.76 45.21
N ILE A 9 -39.71 -3.74 45.47
CA ILE A 9 -39.06 -2.95 44.41
C ILE A 9 -37.90 -3.82 43.91
N GLY A 10 -38.14 -4.58 42.84
CA GLY A 10 -37.10 -5.27 42.10
C GLY A 10 -36.24 -4.24 41.37
N GLY A 11 -35.13 -3.84 41.99
CA GLY A 11 -34.11 -3.04 41.35
C GLY A 11 -33.49 -3.84 40.21
N LEU A 12 -33.76 -3.42 38.98
CA LEU A 12 -33.06 -3.88 37.80
C LEU A 12 -31.63 -3.33 37.88
N ALA A 13 -30.71 -4.12 38.42
CA ALA A 13 -29.28 -3.83 38.34
C ALA A 13 -28.87 -3.97 36.87
N MET A 14 -28.87 -2.86 36.13
CA MET A 14 -28.10 -2.77 34.89
C MET A 14 -26.62 -2.93 35.25
N ALA A 15 -26.10 -4.14 35.10
CA ALA A 15 -24.67 -4.36 35.04
C ALA A 15 -24.16 -3.64 33.78
N LEU A 16 -23.58 -2.46 33.98
CA LEU A 16 -22.76 -1.80 32.98
C LEU A 16 -21.56 -2.71 32.74
N LEU A 17 -21.58 -3.46 31.64
CA LEU A 17 -20.41 -4.13 31.11
C LEU A 17 -19.43 -3.02 30.67
N ALA A 18 -18.58 -2.58 31.59
CA ALA A 18 -17.40 -1.81 31.23
C ALA A 18 -16.58 -2.71 30.29
N GLY A 19 -16.42 -2.28 29.04
CA GLY A 19 -15.61 -3.01 28.07
C GLY A 19 -14.20 -3.21 28.62
N CYS A 20 -13.75 -4.45 28.64
CA CYS A 20 -12.40 -4.83 29.05
C CYS A 20 -11.36 -4.41 28.00
N GLY A 21 -11.17 -3.11 27.79
CA GLY A 21 -10.01 -2.61 27.04
C GLY A 21 -8.78 -2.55 27.94
N GLY A 22 -7.61 -2.87 27.39
CA GLY A 22 -6.30 -2.70 28.03
C GLY A 22 -5.82 -3.90 28.86
N GLN A 23 -6.50 -5.05 28.77
CA GLN A 23 -6.10 -6.26 29.51
C GLN A 23 -4.96 -7.03 28.83
N GLN A 24 -4.79 -6.87 27.51
CA GLN A 24 -3.83 -7.68 26.76
C GLN A 24 -2.40 -7.20 26.96
N LEU A 25 -2.17 -5.93 27.27
CA LEU A 25 -0.81 -5.43 27.56
C LEU A 25 -0.17 -6.20 28.73
N GLY A 26 -0.93 -6.45 29.81
CA GLY A 26 -0.46 -7.29 30.92
C GLY A 26 -0.15 -8.72 30.48
N ASN A 27 -1.04 -9.34 29.69
CA ASN A 27 -0.81 -10.68 29.15
C ASN A 27 0.42 -10.73 28.23
N ALA A 28 0.68 -9.66 27.48
CA ALA A 28 1.85 -9.56 26.60
C ALA A 28 3.14 -9.46 27.42
N LEU A 29 3.17 -8.66 28.49
CA LEU A 29 4.32 -8.52 29.39
C LEU A 29 4.72 -9.85 30.07
N ASP A 30 3.76 -10.74 30.31
CA ASP A 30 3.99 -12.06 30.91
C ASP A 30 4.52 -13.11 29.92
N VAL A 31 4.58 -12.79 28.61
CA VAL A 31 5.12 -13.71 27.61
C VAL A 31 6.64 -13.82 27.75
N ASP A 32 7.13 -15.06 27.84
CA ASP A 32 8.54 -15.40 27.65
C ASP A 32 8.77 -15.71 26.16
N PRO A 33 9.25 -14.75 25.34
CA PRO A 33 9.26 -14.87 23.89
C PRO A 33 10.16 -16.03 23.43
N LYS A 34 9.55 -16.97 22.70
CA LYS A 34 10.21 -18.10 22.04
C LYS A 34 10.11 -17.92 20.53
N GLY A 35 11.20 -18.21 19.82
CA GLY A 35 11.20 -18.20 18.36
C GLY A 35 12.52 -17.72 17.76
N SER A 36 12.44 -17.25 16.53
CA SER A 36 13.58 -16.65 15.83
C SER A 36 13.99 -15.31 16.46
N THR A 37 15.24 -14.87 16.23
CA THR A 37 15.71 -13.54 16.65
C THR A 37 14.80 -12.42 16.11
N PHE A 38 14.31 -12.55 14.87
CA PHE A 38 13.32 -11.64 14.29
C PHE A 38 12.02 -11.59 15.11
N GLN A 39 11.49 -12.73 15.52
CA GLN A 39 10.26 -12.79 16.34
C GLN A 39 10.48 -12.17 17.73
N GLY A 40 11.66 -12.35 18.33
CA GLY A 40 12.01 -11.71 19.59
C GLY A 40 12.05 -10.17 19.47
N HIS A 41 12.65 -9.65 18.40
CA HIS A 41 12.59 -8.21 18.14
C HIS A 41 11.17 -7.74 17.85
N LEU A 42 10.44 -8.45 16.99
CA LEU A 42 9.07 -8.08 16.61
C LEU A 42 8.11 -8.07 17.81
N TYR A 43 8.29 -9.01 18.75
CA TYR A 43 7.61 -9.01 20.04
C TYR A 43 7.88 -7.70 20.81
N ALA A 44 9.14 -7.31 20.95
CA ALA A 44 9.52 -6.10 21.68
C ALA A 44 8.95 -4.83 21.02
N GLU A 45 9.00 -4.73 19.69
CA GLU A 45 8.45 -3.59 18.93
C GLU A 45 6.93 -3.44 19.13
N TYR A 46 6.18 -4.55 19.05
CA TYR A 46 4.73 -4.50 19.28
C TYR A 46 4.37 -4.23 20.74
N LEU A 47 5.19 -4.68 21.69
CA LEU A 47 4.98 -4.38 23.10
C LEU A 47 5.18 -2.89 23.39
N GLU A 48 6.18 -2.26 22.76
CA GLU A 48 6.40 -0.82 22.86
C GLU A 48 5.24 -0.01 22.26
N LEU A 49 4.76 -0.40 21.08
CA LEU A 49 3.57 0.22 20.48
C LEU A 49 2.34 0.06 21.39
N SER A 50 2.11 -1.14 21.91
CA SER A 50 1.01 -1.41 22.84
C SER A 50 1.06 -0.55 24.10
N GLN A 51 2.26 -0.32 24.66
CA GLN A 51 2.46 0.56 25.81
C GLN A 51 2.19 2.03 25.44
N SER A 52 2.62 2.49 24.25
CA SER A 52 2.36 3.86 23.77
C SER A 52 0.85 4.14 23.71
N GLU A 53 0.10 3.27 23.04
CA GLU A 53 -1.36 3.41 22.94
C GLU A 53 -2.05 3.37 24.32
N TYR A 54 -1.55 2.52 25.22
CA TYR A 54 -2.07 2.44 26.59
C TYR A 54 -1.90 3.76 27.34
N ASP A 55 -0.73 4.38 27.22
CA ASP A 55 -0.39 5.65 27.87
C ASP A 55 -1.23 6.81 27.28
N GLU A 56 -1.59 6.72 26.00
CA GLU A 56 -2.52 7.62 25.31
C GLU A 56 -4.00 7.35 25.65
N HIS A 57 -4.27 6.31 26.43
CA HIS A 57 -5.60 5.81 26.80
C HIS A 57 -6.40 5.26 25.61
N ASP A 58 -5.74 4.90 24.50
CA ASP A 58 -6.33 4.06 23.46
C ASP A 58 -6.14 2.58 23.81
N TRP A 59 -7.05 2.08 24.65
CA TRP A 59 -6.95 0.72 25.14
C TRP A 59 -7.26 -0.33 24.06
N ALA A 60 -7.99 0.05 23.00
CA ALA A 60 -8.35 -0.87 21.93
C ALA A 60 -7.16 -1.13 21.01
N ASP A 61 -6.45 -0.07 20.61
CA ASP A 61 -5.23 -0.21 19.81
C ASP A 61 -4.07 -0.76 20.64
N SER A 62 -3.99 -0.40 21.93
CA SER A 62 -3.10 -1.07 22.88
C SER A 62 -3.30 -2.58 22.89
N ASP A 63 -4.55 -3.05 23.03
CA ASP A 63 -4.85 -4.48 23.03
C ASP A 63 -4.54 -5.15 21.68
N ALA A 64 -4.77 -4.45 20.56
CA ALA A 64 -4.46 -4.95 19.23
C ALA A 64 -2.95 -5.19 19.04
N PHE A 65 -2.11 -4.24 19.47
CA PHE A 65 -0.66 -4.42 19.44
C PHE A 65 -0.18 -5.45 20.45
N ALA A 66 -0.76 -5.53 21.65
CA ALA A 66 -0.43 -6.56 22.64
C ALA A 66 -0.69 -7.97 22.09
N LEU A 67 -1.81 -8.18 21.41
CA LEU A 67 -2.12 -9.47 20.77
C LEU A 67 -1.12 -9.83 19.68
N ARG A 68 -0.58 -8.83 18.96
CA ARG A 68 0.50 -9.04 17.99
C ARG A 68 1.83 -9.35 18.66
N ALA A 69 2.15 -8.68 19.77
CA ALA A 69 3.31 -9.01 20.59
C ALA A 69 3.21 -10.48 21.03
N ILE A 70 2.11 -10.89 21.66
CA ILE A 70 1.87 -12.28 22.09
C ILE A 70 2.04 -13.25 20.91
N ALA A 71 1.47 -12.94 19.74
CA ALA A 71 1.60 -13.78 18.56
C ALA A 71 3.07 -13.89 18.10
N ALA A 72 3.82 -12.78 18.05
CA ALA A 72 5.23 -12.79 17.71
C ALA A 72 6.06 -13.60 18.73
N GLY A 73 5.80 -13.42 20.02
CA GLY A 73 6.50 -14.07 21.12
C GLY A 73 6.18 -15.56 21.30
N THR A 74 5.05 -16.04 20.79
CA THR A 74 4.64 -17.46 20.90
C THR A 74 4.81 -18.25 19.59
N GLY A 75 5.51 -17.69 18.61
CA GLY A 75 5.80 -18.37 17.34
C GLY A 75 4.67 -18.30 16.30
N GLY A 76 3.73 -17.36 16.47
CA GLY A 76 2.65 -17.07 15.54
C GLY A 76 3.12 -16.55 14.17
N PRO A 77 2.17 -16.32 13.25
CA PRO A 77 2.46 -16.01 11.86
C PRO A 77 3.23 -14.69 11.69
N ARG A 78 4.31 -14.71 10.90
CA ARG A 78 5.13 -13.54 10.52
C ARG A 78 4.46 -12.64 9.47
N SER A 79 3.13 -12.71 9.33
CA SER A 79 2.42 -12.06 8.24
C SER A 79 2.19 -10.58 8.54
N LEU A 80 2.55 -9.72 7.59
CA LEU A 80 2.15 -8.31 7.59
C LEU A 80 0.63 -8.18 7.61
N GLU A 81 0.14 -7.26 8.42
CA GLU A 81 -1.26 -6.86 8.39
C GLU A 81 -1.71 -6.46 6.96
N LYS A 82 -2.94 -6.84 6.63
CA LYS A 82 -3.56 -6.49 5.36
C LYS A 82 -4.17 -5.10 5.48
N ILE A 83 -3.86 -4.23 4.52
CA ILE A 83 -4.46 -2.89 4.38
C ILE A 83 -5.99 -2.95 4.38
N ALA A 84 -6.56 -4.01 3.78
CA ALA A 84 -8.02 -4.23 3.73
C ALA A 84 -8.69 -4.46 5.10
N ASN A 85 -7.91 -4.62 6.18
CA ASN A 85 -8.43 -4.77 7.54
C ASN A 85 -8.59 -3.43 8.26
N ARG A 86 -8.28 -2.30 7.62
CA ARG A 86 -8.21 -0.96 8.21
C ARG A 86 -9.09 0.02 7.44
N ASP A 87 -9.77 0.93 8.14
CA ASP A 87 -10.60 1.99 7.57
C ASP A 87 -9.75 3.22 7.21
N LEU A 88 -8.94 3.06 6.16
CA LEU A 88 -7.97 4.08 5.74
C LEU A 88 -8.57 5.10 4.77
N PRO A 89 -8.19 6.38 4.86
CA PRO A 89 -8.52 7.36 3.82
C PRO A 89 -8.00 6.89 2.45
N GLU A 90 -8.86 6.92 1.43
CA GLU A 90 -8.58 6.36 0.10
C GLU A 90 -7.30 6.94 -0.54
N ASP A 91 -7.00 8.22 -0.28
CA ASP A 91 -5.81 8.91 -0.78
C ASP A 91 -4.49 8.44 -0.13
N LYS A 92 -4.56 7.68 0.97
CA LYS A 92 -3.39 7.14 1.70
C LYS A 92 -3.06 5.69 1.35
N VAL A 93 -4.05 4.94 0.85
CA VAL A 93 -3.94 3.51 0.52
C VAL A 93 -2.79 3.21 -0.43
N TYR A 94 -2.53 4.09 -1.41
CA TYR A 94 -1.43 3.91 -2.36
C TYR A 94 -0.06 3.90 -1.67
N ALA A 95 0.21 4.87 -0.79
CA ALA A 95 1.50 5.02 -0.15
C ALA A 95 1.80 3.83 0.78
N LEU A 96 0.80 3.37 1.53
CA LEU A 96 0.86 2.15 2.35
C LEU A 96 1.06 0.89 1.48
N SER A 97 0.40 0.82 0.32
CA SER A 97 0.58 -0.28 -0.63
C SER A 97 2.01 -0.38 -1.17
N GLU A 98 2.64 0.75 -1.49
CA GLU A 98 4.04 0.79 -1.94
C GLU A 98 5.02 0.42 -0.82
N ALA A 99 4.77 0.88 0.41
CA ALA A 99 5.52 0.45 1.59
C ALA A 99 5.45 -1.07 1.79
N ARG A 100 4.23 -1.63 1.75
CA ARG A 100 4.01 -3.08 1.89
C ARG A 100 4.74 -3.88 0.81
N LYS A 101 4.73 -3.42 -0.44
CA LYS A 101 5.47 -4.07 -1.54
C LYS A 101 6.98 -4.10 -1.27
N ARG A 102 7.55 -3.02 -0.74
CA ARG A 102 8.98 -2.94 -0.39
C ARG A 102 9.33 -3.86 0.77
N LEU A 103 8.51 -3.89 1.82
CA LEU A 103 8.65 -4.83 2.95
C LEU A 103 8.63 -6.30 2.49
N VAL A 104 7.62 -6.69 1.70
CA VAL A 104 7.53 -8.05 1.13
C VAL A 104 8.77 -8.39 0.32
N ARG A 105 9.31 -7.43 -0.45
CA ARG A 105 10.53 -7.63 -1.24
C ARG A 105 11.77 -7.86 -0.38
N VAL A 106 11.98 -7.07 0.68
CA VAL A 106 13.15 -7.28 1.56
C VAL A 106 13.03 -8.58 2.36
N PHE A 107 11.83 -8.93 2.83
CA PHE A 107 11.59 -10.24 3.45
C PHE A 107 11.85 -11.40 2.48
N GLY A 108 11.42 -11.29 1.23
CA GLY A 108 11.71 -12.29 0.20
C GLY A 108 13.21 -12.46 -0.10
N LYS A 109 14.06 -11.49 0.27
CA LYS A 109 15.53 -11.56 0.17
C LYS A 109 16.22 -12.08 1.45
N GLY A 110 15.43 -12.47 2.46
CA GLY A 110 15.90 -12.97 3.74
C GLY A 110 16.26 -11.89 4.74
N ALA A 111 15.57 -10.74 4.72
CA ALA A 111 15.79 -9.66 5.69
C ALA A 111 15.59 -10.13 7.13
N ALA A 112 14.54 -10.91 7.39
CA ALA A 112 14.22 -11.40 8.74
C ALA A 112 15.34 -12.28 9.32
N GLU A 113 16.05 -13.03 8.48
CA GLU A 113 17.14 -13.91 8.92
C GLU A 113 18.49 -13.18 9.00
N LYS A 114 18.76 -12.22 8.09
CA LYS A 114 20.07 -11.54 7.99
C LYS A 114 20.15 -10.25 8.81
N TYR A 115 19.04 -9.55 8.96
CA TYR A 115 18.90 -8.24 9.60
C TYR A 115 17.65 -8.24 10.51
N PRO A 116 17.58 -9.15 11.49
CA PRO A 116 16.34 -9.44 12.23
C PRO A 116 15.78 -8.24 12.98
N GLN A 117 16.64 -7.37 13.52
CA GLN A 117 16.20 -6.19 14.27
C GLN A 117 15.59 -5.14 13.33
N GLU A 118 16.31 -4.71 12.29
CA GLU A 118 15.80 -3.72 11.34
C GLU A 118 14.56 -4.22 10.60
N ALA A 119 14.51 -5.51 10.29
CA ALA A 119 13.36 -6.12 9.62
C ALA A 119 12.13 -6.17 10.53
N ALA A 120 12.30 -6.42 11.83
CA ALA A 120 11.22 -6.40 12.81
C ALA A 120 10.68 -4.99 13.04
N HIS A 121 11.57 -4.03 13.31
CA HIS A 121 11.20 -2.61 13.48
C HIS A 121 10.52 -2.08 12.21
N ALA A 122 11.01 -2.41 11.01
CA ALA A 122 10.35 -2.00 9.77
C ALA A 122 8.91 -2.55 9.64
N GLN A 123 8.67 -3.79 10.05
CA GLN A 123 7.31 -4.35 10.03
C GLN A 123 6.41 -3.65 11.06
N ALA A 124 6.88 -3.48 12.31
CA ALA A 124 6.12 -2.80 13.35
C ALA A 124 5.78 -1.35 12.94
N MET A 125 6.73 -0.61 12.38
CA MET A 125 6.52 0.78 11.94
C MET A 125 5.57 0.89 10.73
N TYR A 126 5.49 -0.11 9.87
CA TYR A 126 4.47 -0.17 8.82
C TYR A 126 3.07 -0.35 9.40
N GLU A 127 2.93 -1.18 10.43
CA GLU A 127 1.65 -1.42 11.08
C GLU A 127 1.24 -0.27 12.00
N CYS A 128 2.20 0.37 12.69
CA CYS A 128 1.99 1.64 13.38
C CYS A 128 1.48 2.70 12.39
N TRP A 129 2.20 2.95 11.30
CA TRP A 129 1.77 3.97 10.33
C TRP A 129 0.35 3.69 9.81
N MET A 130 0.00 2.42 9.62
CA MET A 130 -1.33 2.07 9.16
C MET A 130 -2.43 2.31 10.21
N GLN A 131 -2.15 2.05 11.50
CA GLN A 131 -3.10 2.31 12.59
C GLN A 131 -3.24 3.84 12.82
N GLU A 132 -2.14 4.57 12.95
CA GLU A 132 -2.13 6.03 13.10
C GLU A 132 -2.86 6.74 11.94
N GLN A 133 -2.74 6.16 10.74
CA GLN A 133 -3.38 6.70 9.54
C GLN A 133 -4.89 6.40 9.47
N GLU A 134 -5.38 5.36 10.15
CA GLU A 134 -6.80 5.04 10.32
C GLU A 134 -7.45 6.06 11.26
N GLU A 135 -6.79 6.43 12.36
CA GLU A 135 -7.25 7.51 13.23
C GLU A 135 -7.22 8.88 12.55
N ASN A 136 -6.14 9.13 11.78
CA ASN A 136 -5.94 10.33 10.99
C ASN A 136 -6.05 11.65 11.80
N PHE A 137 -5.72 11.60 13.10
CA PHE A 137 -5.88 12.72 14.02
C PHE A 137 -4.55 13.36 14.44
N GLN A 138 -3.48 12.56 14.56
CA GLN A 138 -2.18 13.03 15.04
C GLN A 138 -1.10 12.96 13.92
N PRO A 139 -0.93 14.03 13.11
CA PRO A 139 0.07 14.05 12.04
C PRO A 139 1.52 13.74 12.47
N PRO A 140 2.00 14.16 13.67
CA PRO A 140 3.34 13.84 14.12
C PRO A 140 3.59 12.33 14.29
N ASP A 141 2.60 11.58 14.77
CA ASP A 141 2.71 10.15 15.07
C ASP A 141 2.66 9.32 13.79
N ILE A 142 1.75 9.68 12.88
CA ILE A 142 1.75 9.21 11.48
C ILE A 142 3.14 9.42 10.85
N GLU A 143 3.71 10.62 11.00
CA GLU A 143 5.01 10.93 10.41
C GLU A 143 6.15 10.15 11.07
N ARG A 144 6.14 9.99 12.40
CA ARG A 144 7.12 9.21 13.14
C ARG A 144 7.18 7.79 12.60
N CYS A 145 6.05 7.10 12.54
CA CYS A 145 6.00 5.70 12.10
C CYS A 145 6.35 5.55 10.62
N ARG A 146 5.84 6.45 9.77
CA ARG A 146 6.18 6.49 8.34
C ARG A 146 7.68 6.72 8.10
N ALA A 147 8.28 7.70 8.79
CA ALA A 147 9.69 8.06 8.62
C ALA A 147 10.62 6.93 9.10
N ALA A 148 10.28 6.31 10.23
CA ALA A 148 10.99 5.17 10.80
C ALA A 148 11.00 3.98 9.81
N LEU A 149 9.83 3.59 9.30
CA LEU A 149 9.70 2.57 8.26
C LEU A 149 10.61 2.86 7.05
N TRP A 150 10.58 4.09 6.54
CA TRP A 150 11.40 4.44 5.38
C TRP A 150 12.90 4.40 5.68
N ALA A 151 13.31 4.72 6.91
CA ALA A 151 14.70 4.61 7.31
C ALA A 151 15.17 3.16 7.27
N ASP A 152 14.39 2.22 7.78
CA ASP A 152 14.79 0.80 7.79
C ASP A 152 14.69 0.16 6.42
N LEU A 153 13.66 0.48 5.63
CA LEU A 153 13.62 0.01 4.25
C LEU A 153 14.84 0.46 3.45
N ARG A 154 15.34 1.69 3.64
CA ARG A 154 16.59 2.13 3.00
C ARG A 154 17.80 1.31 3.48
N LYS A 155 17.92 1.06 4.79
CA LYS A 155 19.02 0.24 5.34
C LYS A 155 18.97 -1.18 4.79
N LEU A 156 17.80 -1.83 4.86
CA LEU A 156 17.58 -3.20 4.41
C LEU A 156 17.80 -3.34 2.91
N GLU A 157 17.26 -2.44 2.09
CA GLU A 157 17.44 -2.47 0.65
C GLU A 157 18.90 -2.28 0.23
N ALA A 158 19.63 -1.38 0.90
CA ALA A 158 21.06 -1.19 0.67
C ALA A 158 21.87 -2.43 1.08
N ALA A 159 21.57 -3.01 2.23
CA ALA A 159 22.29 -4.18 2.75
C ALA A 159 22.00 -5.47 1.94
N LEU A 160 20.78 -5.59 1.41
CA LEU A 160 20.32 -6.71 0.57
C LEU A 160 20.49 -6.42 -0.93
N ALA A 161 21.08 -5.29 -1.30
CA ALA A 161 21.47 -5.05 -2.67
C ALA A 161 22.51 -6.10 -3.08
N PRO A 162 22.43 -6.65 -4.31
CA PRO A 162 23.49 -7.51 -4.80
C PRO A 162 24.80 -6.74 -4.69
N LYS A 163 25.79 -7.31 -3.98
CA LYS A 163 27.15 -6.77 -4.03
C LYS A 163 27.52 -6.69 -5.50
N MET A 164 27.88 -5.50 -5.98
CA MET A 164 28.57 -5.35 -7.25
C MET A 164 29.86 -6.16 -7.11
N VAL A 165 29.81 -7.44 -7.45
CA VAL A 165 31.01 -8.24 -7.62
C VAL A 165 31.63 -7.64 -8.86
N ALA A 166 32.76 -6.96 -8.70
CA ALA A 166 33.59 -6.61 -9.85
C ALA A 166 33.81 -7.92 -10.60
N ALA A 167 33.27 -8.00 -11.81
CA ALA A 167 33.44 -9.17 -12.65
C ALA A 167 34.95 -9.48 -12.73
N PRO A 168 35.37 -10.76 -12.65
CA PRO A 168 36.77 -11.10 -12.85
C PRO A 168 37.25 -10.47 -14.16
N ALA A 169 38.40 -9.80 -14.11
CA ALA A 169 38.94 -9.07 -15.25
C ALA A 169 38.91 -9.99 -16.50
N PRO A 170 38.18 -9.62 -17.57
CA PRO A 170 38.18 -10.43 -18.77
C PRO A 170 39.62 -10.54 -19.28
N LYS A 171 40.02 -11.72 -19.76
CA LYS A 171 41.21 -11.88 -20.62
C LYS A 171 41.23 -10.74 -21.64
N PRO A 172 42.38 -10.18 -22.05
CA PRO A 172 42.43 -9.08 -23.03
C PRO A 172 41.65 -9.49 -24.28
N ALA A 173 40.42 -8.99 -24.35
CA ALA A 173 39.53 -9.13 -25.47
C ALA A 173 39.71 -7.87 -26.33
N PRO A 174 39.40 -7.94 -27.63
CA PRO A 174 39.35 -6.75 -28.47
C PRO A 174 38.48 -5.67 -27.80
N ALA A 175 38.83 -4.40 -28.03
CA ALA A 175 38.24 -3.24 -27.36
C ALA A 175 36.71 -3.37 -27.15
N PRO A 176 36.21 -3.10 -25.93
CA PRO A 176 34.81 -3.37 -25.58
C PRO A 176 33.86 -2.54 -26.44
N ALA A 177 32.82 -3.18 -26.97
CA ALA A 177 31.68 -2.49 -27.55
C ALA A 177 30.96 -1.66 -26.47
N PRO A 178 30.43 -0.47 -26.80
CA PRO A 178 29.75 0.40 -25.84
C PRO A 178 28.58 -0.31 -25.15
N MET A 179 28.45 -0.10 -23.84
CA MET A 179 27.35 -0.64 -23.03
C MET A 179 25.98 -0.18 -23.55
N PRO A 180 24.93 -1.02 -23.47
CA PRO A 180 23.58 -0.59 -23.80
C PRO A 180 23.09 0.45 -22.77
N ALA A 181 22.53 1.55 -23.28
CA ALA A 181 21.97 2.63 -22.47
C ALA A 181 20.78 2.16 -21.61
N PRO A 182 20.44 2.87 -20.51
CA PRO A 182 19.26 2.58 -19.69
C PRO A 182 17.98 2.48 -20.53
N THR A 183 17.19 1.45 -20.28
CA THR A 183 15.92 1.22 -21.00
C THR A 183 14.87 2.22 -20.51
N ILE A 184 14.47 3.15 -21.37
CA ILE A 184 13.40 4.10 -21.08
C ILE A 184 12.04 3.36 -21.13
N PRO A 185 11.16 3.50 -20.12
CA PRO A 185 9.85 2.85 -20.12
C PRO A 185 9.04 3.26 -21.37
N SER A 186 8.33 2.30 -21.98
CA SER A 186 7.50 2.55 -23.16
C SER A 186 6.00 2.51 -22.88
N SER A 187 5.55 2.20 -21.66
CA SER A 187 4.12 2.15 -21.32
C SER A 187 3.82 2.57 -19.88
N PHE A 188 2.62 3.13 -19.68
CA PHE A 188 2.09 3.59 -18.39
C PHE A 188 0.62 3.21 -18.26
N ILE A 189 0.11 3.08 -17.03
CA ILE A 189 -1.29 2.73 -16.76
C ILE A 189 -1.88 3.69 -15.74
N VAL A 190 -3.00 4.31 -16.12
CA VAL A 190 -3.78 5.21 -15.27
C VAL A 190 -5.03 4.47 -14.80
N PHE A 191 -5.29 4.41 -13.50
CA PHE A 191 -6.49 3.80 -12.94
C PHE A 191 -7.55 4.84 -12.59
N PHE A 192 -8.82 4.42 -12.63
CA PHE A 192 -9.98 5.26 -12.35
C PHE A 192 -10.89 4.64 -11.30
N ASP A 193 -11.52 5.51 -10.52
CA ASP A 193 -12.55 5.11 -9.57
C ASP A 193 -13.76 4.51 -10.29
N PHE A 194 -14.56 3.79 -9.52
CA PHE A 194 -15.83 3.28 -10.00
C PHE A 194 -16.71 4.44 -10.48
N ASP A 195 -17.28 4.29 -11.68
CA ASP A 195 -18.22 5.24 -12.27
C ASP A 195 -17.69 6.68 -12.48
N LYS A 196 -16.36 6.85 -12.55
CA LYS A 196 -15.74 8.17 -12.77
C LYS A 196 -14.78 8.18 -13.95
N ALA A 197 -14.72 9.35 -14.59
CA ALA A 197 -13.69 9.76 -15.55
C ALA A 197 -12.75 10.85 -15.01
N ALA A 198 -12.99 11.34 -13.79
CA ALA A 198 -12.14 12.34 -13.16
C ALA A 198 -10.74 11.77 -12.85
N LEU A 199 -9.70 12.55 -13.16
CA LEU A 199 -8.32 12.19 -12.86
C LEU A 199 -8.02 12.43 -11.37
N SER A 200 -7.67 11.38 -10.66
CA SER A 200 -7.11 11.47 -9.30
C SER A 200 -5.73 12.13 -9.31
N GLN A 201 -5.24 12.52 -8.14
CA GLN A 201 -3.89 13.08 -8.02
C GLN A 201 -2.81 12.08 -8.47
N MET A 202 -3.00 10.79 -8.15
CA MET A 202 -2.12 9.71 -8.61
C MET A 202 -2.14 9.57 -10.14
N ALA A 203 -3.32 9.63 -10.76
CA ALA A 203 -3.46 9.60 -12.22
C ALA A 203 -2.67 10.75 -12.87
N LYS A 204 -2.73 11.96 -12.31
CA LYS A 204 -1.97 13.12 -12.80
C LYS A 204 -0.45 12.92 -12.68
N GLN A 205 0.02 12.29 -11.61
CA GLN A 205 1.44 11.97 -11.44
C GLN A 205 1.93 11.00 -12.53
N VAL A 206 1.20 9.90 -12.75
CA VAL A 206 1.54 8.92 -13.81
C VAL A 206 1.56 9.57 -15.20
N ILE A 207 0.59 10.46 -15.48
CA ILE A 207 0.57 11.24 -16.73
C ILE A 207 1.79 12.16 -16.83
N GLY A 208 2.20 12.78 -15.73
CA GLY A 208 3.42 13.59 -15.66
C GLY A 208 4.68 12.79 -16.00
N ASP A 209 4.82 11.59 -15.43
CA ASP A 209 5.95 10.69 -15.71
C ASP A 209 5.97 10.25 -17.18
N ALA A 210 4.80 9.95 -17.75
CA ALA A 210 4.66 9.63 -19.16
C ALA A 210 5.06 10.80 -20.06
N LEU A 211 4.67 12.04 -19.73
CA LEU A 211 5.07 13.25 -20.46
C LEU A 211 6.58 13.50 -20.40
N LEU A 212 7.21 13.33 -19.23
CA LEU A 212 8.67 13.41 -19.09
C LEU A 212 9.35 12.37 -19.99
N THR A 213 8.82 11.17 -20.00
CA THR A 213 9.34 10.06 -20.80
C THR A 213 9.20 10.31 -22.31
N VAL A 214 8.07 10.86 -22.76
CA VAL A 214 7.88 11.30 -24.17
C VAL A 214 8.96 12.29 -24.59
N ARG A 215 9.30 13.25 -23.73
CA ARG A 215 10.33 14.27 -24.01
C ARG A 215 11.72 13.67 -24.08
N GLN A 216 12.05 12.79 -23.14
CA GLN A 216 13.37 12.15 -23.06
C GLN A 216 13.60 11.17 -24.22
N SER A 217 12.60 10.36 -24.55
CA SER A 217 12.68 9.34 -25.61
C SER A 217 12.49 9.91 -27.02
N LYS A 218 12.08 11.18 -27.17
CA LYS A 218 11.65 11.78 -28.45
C LYS A 218 10.58 10.92 -29.15
N ALA A 219 9.64 10.35 -28.39
CA ALA A 219 8.57 9.51 -28.93
C ALA A 219 7.79 10.27 -30.02
N LYS A 220 7.55 9.61 -31.16
CA LYS A 220 6.82 10.21 -32.29
C LYS A 220 5.31 10.11 -32.13
N SER A 221 4.84 9.12 -31.38
CA SER A 221 3.42 8.97 -31.10
C SER A 221 3.14 8.37 -29.74
N VAL A 222 1.96 8.72 -29.21
CA VAL A 222 1.39 8.21 -27.97
C VAL A 222 0.04 7.58 -28.30
N VAL A 223 -0.15 6.34 -27.88
CA VAL A 223 -1.40 5.60 -28.01
C VAL A 223 -2.09 5.53 -26.65
N ILE A 224 -3.31 6.04 -26.56
CA ILE A 224 -4.07 6.14 -25.30
C ILE A 224 -5.33 5.28 -25.43
N THR A 225 -5.39 4.16 -24.72
CA THR A 225 -6.50 3.20 -24.81
C THR A 225 -7.26 3.09 -23.49
N GLY A 226 -8.56 3.35 -23.52
CA GLY A 226 -9.42 3.34 -22.33
C GLY A 226 -10.24 2.08 -22.19
N HIS A 227 -10.43 1.66 -20.94
CA HIS A 227 -11.22 0.49 -20.59
C HIS A 227 -12.11 0.75 -19.36
N ALA A 228 -13.21 0.01 -19.30
CA ALA A 228 -14.13 -0.06 -18.18
C ALA A 228 -14.17 -1.48 -17.58
N ASP A 229 -14.70 -1.59 -16.37
CA ASP A 229 -15.06 -2.90 -15.81
C ASP A 229 -16.44 -3.34 -16.32
N LYS A 230 -16.83 -4.57 -16.00
CA LYS A 230 -18.06 -5.20 -16.54
C LYS A 230 -19.31 -4.90 -15.71
N ALA A 231 -19.26 -3.91 -14.82
CA ALA A 231 -20.34 -3.66 -13.86
C ALA A 231 -21.57 -2.98 -14.50
N GLY A 232 -21.35 -2.14 -15.51
CA GLY A 232 -22.40 -1.42 -16.23
C GLY A 232 -22.84 -2.09 -17.53
N ALA A 233 -23.79 -1.47 -18.23
CA ALA A 233 -24.17 -1.89 -19.58
C ALA A 233 -23.03 -1.61 -20.58
N SER A 234 -22.86 -2.47 -21.58
CA SER A 234 -21.77 -2.36 -22.58
C SER A 234 -21.66 -0.97 -23.23
N LYS A 235 -22.79 -0.37 -23.63
CA LYS A 235 -22.84 1.00 -24.19
C LYS A 235 -22.33 2.04 -23.20
N TYR A 236 -22.73 1.94 -21.94
CA TYR A 236 -22.29 2.84 -20.88
C TYR A 236 -20.79 2.70 -20.62
N ASN A 237 -20.30 1.46 -20.55
CA ASN A 237 -18.89 1.15 -20.37
C ASN A 237 -18.04 1.72 -21.52
N MET A 238 -18.54 1.66 -22.76
CA MET A 238 -17.92 2.29 -23.93
C MET A 238 -17.82 3.81 -23.77
N GLU A 239 -18.93 4.49 -23.44
CA GLU A 239 -18.97 5.94 -23.20
C GLU A 239 -18.00 6.36 -22.09
N LEU A 240 -18.05 5.70 -20.94
CA LEU A 240 -17.16 5.99 -19.80
C LEU A 240 -15.68 5.77 -20.15
N SER A 241 -15.37 4.74 -20.95
CA SER A 241 -14.00 4.52 -21.41
C SER A 241 -13.48 5.63 -22.33
N ASN A 242 -14.36 6.21 -23.16
CA ASN A 242 -14.02 7.35 -24.02
C ASN A 242 -13.82 8.63 -23.22
N GLU A 243 -14.64 8.87 -22.19
CA GLU A 243 -14.48 10.02 -21.29
C GLU A 243 -13.13 9.99 -20.55
N ARG A 244 -12.74 8.81 -20.05
CA ARG A 244 -11.43 8.61 -19.40
C ARG A 244 -10.28 8.90 -20.35
N VAL A 245 -10.38 8.42 -21.59
CA VAL A 245 -9.40 8.70 -22.64
C VAL A 245 -9.33 10.20 -22.91
N ALA A 246 -10.46 10.89 -23.03
CA ALA A 246 -10.52 12.33 -23.24
C ALA A 246 -9.86 13.11 -22.09
N ALA A 247 -10.08 12.70 -20.85
CA ALA A 247 -9.45 13.29 -19.67
C ALA A 247 -7.92 13.15 -19.70
N VAL A 248 -7.41 11.96 -20.03
CA VAL A 248 -5.96 11.73 -20.17
C VAL A 248 -5.38 12.55 -21.32
N VAL A 249 -6.05 12.59 -22.47
CA VAL A 249 -5.64 13.42 -23.63
C VAL A 249 -5.59 14.90 -23.25
N ALA A 250 -6.58 15.40 -22.50
CA ALA A 250 -6.62 16.78 -22.03
C ALA A 250 -5.42 17.08 -21.11
N ALA A 251 -5.14 16.21 -20.14
CA ALA A 251 -3.99 16.34 -19.25
C ALA A 251 -2.64 16.30 -20.01
N PHE A 252 -2.52 15.49 -21.06
CA PHE A 252 -1.34 15.49 -21.93
C PHE A 252 -1.16 16.83 -22.66
N LYS A 253 -2.25 17.41 -23.16
CA LYS A 253 -2.23 18.72 -23.84
C LYS A 253 -1.87 19.84 -22.86
N GLU A 254 -2.52 19.89 -21.70
CA GLU A 254 -2.24 20.87 -20.63
C GLU A 254 -0.80 20.76 -20.13
N GLY A 255 -0.31 19.52 -19.99
CA GLY A 255 1.06 19.25 -19.57
C GLY A 255 2.12 19.60 -20.62
N GLY A 256 1.75 20.12 -21.80
CA GLY A 256 2.68 20.56 -22.83
C GLY A 256 3.28 19.40 -23.64
N LEU A 257 2.42 18.53 -24.18
CA LEU A 257 2.83 17.55 -25.19
C LEU A 257 3.39 18.29 -26.42
N GLY A 258 4.60 17.90 -26.86
CA GLY A 258 5.25 18.55 -28.00
C GLY A 258 4.40 18.49 -29.27
N SER A 259 4.33 19.59 -30.01
CA SER A 259 3.48 19.73 -31.22
C SER A 259 3.78 18.73 -32.34
N GLY A 260 4.95 18.08 -32.32
CA GLY A 260 5.33 17.02 -33.25
C GLY A 260 4.93 15.60 -32.84
N VAL A 261 4.31 15.41 -31.67
CA VAL A 261 3.92 14.08 -31.17
C VAL A 261 2.49 13.75 -31.56
N LYS A 262 2.30 12.69 -32.36
CA LYS A 262 0.97 12.23 -32.77
C LYS A 262 0.27 11.52 -31.62
N VAL A 263 -0.94 11.95 -31.26
CA VAL A 263 -1.79 11.24 -30.31
C VAL A 263 -2.81 10.40 -31.05
N VAL A 264 -2.86 9.10 -30.73
CA VAL A 264 -3.91 8.17 -31.16
C VAL A 264 -4.66 7.73 -29.92
N SER A 265 -5.98 7.80 -29.92
CA SER A 265 -6.75 7.55 -28.70
C SER A 265 -8.11 6.91 -28.97
N ALA A 266 -8.49 5.90 -28.19
CA ALA A 266 -9.78 5.22 -28.32
C ALA A 266 -10.21 4.55 -27.01
N GLY A 267 -11.51 4.61 -26.69
CA GLY A 267 -12.13 3.75 -25.68
C GLY A 267 -12.52 2.39 -26.26
N TYR A 268 -12.41 1.35 -25.45
CA TYR A 268 -12.75 -0.04 -25.79
C TYR A 268 -13.84 -0.63 -24.88
N GLY A 269 -14.45 0.20 -24.03
CA GLY A 269 -15.42 -0.26 -23.04
C GLY A 269 -14.89 -1.43 -22.21
N GLU A 270 -15.70 -2.48 -22.10
CA GLU A 270 -15.41 -3.68 -21.30
C GLU A 270 -14.81 -4.85 -22.12
N GLU A 271 -14.59 -4.65 -23.43
CA GLU A 271 -14.26 -5.73 -24.38
C GLU A 271 -12.82 -6.27 -24.23
N SER A 272 -11.95 -5.52 -23.56
CA SER A 272 -10.53 -5.88 -23.36
C SER A 272 -10.13 -5.78 -21.88
N PRO A 273 -10.62 -6.69 -21.03
CA PRO A 273 -10.32 -6.67 -19.61
C PRO A 273 -8.84 -7.00 -19.36
N ARG A 274 -8.24 -6.33 -18.38
CA ARG A 274 -6.87 -6.66 -17.90
C ARG A 274 -6.88 -7.96 -17.11
N ILE A 275 -7.91 -8.14 -16.29
CA ILE A 275 -8.17 -9.37 -15.55
C ILE A 275 -9.56 -9.88 -15.91
N ALA A 276 -9.68 -11.17 -16.17
CA ALA A 276 -10.97 -11.79 -16.48
C ALA A 276 -11.94 -11.61 -15.30
N THR A 277 -13.15 -11.15 -15.61
CA THR A 277 -14.24 -10.93 -14.64
C THR A 277 -15.56 -11.33 -15.29
N ALA A 278 -16.52 -11.77 -14.48
CA ALA A 278 -17.87 -12.06 -14.98
C ALA A 278 -18.64 -10.76 -15.23
N ASP A 279 -19.71 -10.84 -16.01
CA ASP A 279 -20.58 -9.70 -16.27
C ASP A 279 -21.25 -9.24 -14.96
N GLY A 280 -21.43 -7.93 -14.79
CA GLY A 280 -21.89 -7.30 -13.57
C GLY A 280 -20.82 -7.10 -12.49
N GLN A 281 -19.58 -7.58 -12.69
CA GLN A 281 -18.52 -7.43 -11.68
C GLN A 281 -17.73 -6.12 -11.81
N ARG A 282 -17.54 -5.46 -10.67
CA ARG A 282 -16.63 -4.32 -10.53
C ARG A 282 -15.19 -4.80 -10.46
N SER A 283 -14.28 -4.06 -11.09
CA SER A 283 -12.85 -4.37 -11.09
C SER A 283 -12.00 -3.12 -11.25
N ALA A 284 -11.32 -2.74 -10.16
CA ALA A 284 -10.39 -1.61 -10.18
C ALA A 284 -9.26 -1.82 -11.21
N ALA A 285 -8.79 -3.06 -11.38
CA ALA A 285 -7.77 -3.38 -12.36
C ALA A 285 -8.23 -3.21 -13.82
N ASN A 286 -9.54 -3.30 -14.09
CA ASN A 286 -10.10 -3.14 -15.43
C ASN A 286 -10.46 -1.69 -15.75
N ARG A 287 -10.77 -0.85 -14.74
CA ARG A 287 -11.01 0.60 -14.89
C ARG A 287 -9.72 1.36 -15.09
N ARG A 288 -9.25 1.42 -16.33
CA ARG A 288 -7.92 1.93 -16.65
C ARG A 288 -7.85 2.64 -17.99
N VAL A 289 -6.80 3.43 -18.17
CA VAL A 289 -6.31 3.89 -19.46
C VAL A 289 -4.84 3.46 -19.58
N ASN A 290 -4.48 2.77 -20.65
CA ASN A 290 -3.09 2.49 -20.99
C ASN A 290 -2.55 3.64 -21.86
N ILE A 291 -1.29 3.99 -21.64
CA ILE A 291 -0.54 4.97 -22.42
C ILE A 291 0.69 4.26 -22.96
N ASP A 292 0.74 4.04 -24.27
CA ASP A 292 1.85 3.38 -24.95
C ASP A 292 2.62 4.40 -25.80
N LEU A 293 3.94 4.45 -25.60
CA LEU A 293 4.85 5.37 -26.28
C LEU A 293 5.53 4.62 -27.43
N ASN A 294 5.26 5.03 -28.67
CA ASN A 294 5.97 4.47 -29.82
C ASN A 294 7.22 5.30 -30.15
N GLN A 295 8.36 4.62 -30.12
CA GLN A 295 9.69 5.21 -30.27
C GLN A 295 10.23 5.13 -31.72
N TYR A 296 9.46 4.59 -32.68
CA TYR A 296 9.91 4.33 -34.06
C TYR A 296 9.08 5.05 -35.11
#